data_AF-A0A537J1C5-F1
#
_entry.id   AF-A0A537J1C5-F1
#
_cell.length_a   1.000
_cell.length_b   1.000
_cell.length_c   1.000
_cell.angle_alpha   90.00
_cell.angle_beta   90.00
_cell.angle_gamma   90.00
#
_symmetry.space_group_name_H-M   'P 1'
#
loop_
_entity.id
_entity.type
_entity.pdbx_description
1 polymer ?
#
loop_
_entity_poly.entity_id
_entity_poly.type
_entity_poly.pdbx_seq_one_letter_code
_entity_poly.pdbx_strand_id
1 'polypeptide(L)'
;MGTPYRADHVGSFLRPAELLKARQEGADPQRLRAMEDRHIQRVLARQKELGFEIFTDGELRRRTKGSTRETQWPDPGRAALR
;
A
#
# COMPACT_ATOMS: atom_id res chain seq x y z
N MET A 1 -2.52 36.83 -5.87
CA MET A 1 -1.62 35.69 -5.59
C MET A 1 -2.49 34.51 -5.21
N GLY A 2 -2.46 33.43 -5.98
CA GLY A 2 -3.21 32.21 -5.68
C GLY A 2 -2.54 31.44 -4.54
N THR A 3 -3.33 30.84 -3.68
CA THR A 3 -2.84 29.94 -2.61
C THR A 3 -2.08 28.77 -3.24
N PRO A 4 -0.87 28.43 -2.78
CA PRO A 4 -0.16 27.27 -3.30
C PRO A 4 -0.94 26.00 -2.95
N TYR A 5 -1.22 25.17 -3.95
CA TYR A 5 -1.81 23.86 -3.75
C TYR A 5 -0.72 22.87 -3.35
N ARG A 6 -0.98 22.10 -2.28
CA ARG A 6 -0.13 21.00 -1.85
C ARG A 6 -0.73 19.69 -2.34
N ALA A 7 -0.01 18.97 -3.19
CA ALA A 7 -0.37 17.62 -3.60
C ALA A 7 0.45 16.62 -2.78
N ASP A 8 -0.24 15.74 -2.05
CA ASP A 8 0.36 14.63 -1.32
C ASP A 8 -0.10 13.29 -1.90
N HIS A 9 0.63 12.22 -1.57
CA HIS A 9 0.29 10.85 -1.94
C HIS A 9 -0.06 10.03 -0.69
N VAL A 10 -0.99 9.06 -0.84
CA VAL A 10 -1.56 8.28 0.29
C VAL A 10 -0.56 7.28 0.89
N GLY A 11 0.52 6.98 0.17
CA GLY A 11 1.64 6.20 0.68
C GLY A 11 1.71 4.74 0.24
N SER A 12 0.61 4.12 -0.21
CA SER A 12 0.66 2.79 -0.86
C SER A 12 1.22 2.88 -2.28
N PHE A 13 2.19 2.02 -2.61
CA PHE A 13 2.61 1.80 -4.00
C PHE A 13 2.27 0.38 -4.48
N LEU A 14 2.26 0.20 -5.80
CA LEU A 14 2.07 -1.12 -6.41
C LEU A 14 3.18 -2.07 -5.95
N ARG A 15 2.78 -3.27 -5.50
CA ARG A 15 3.73 -4.29 -5.04
C ARG A 15 4.45 -4.90 -6.25
N PRO A 16 5.80 -4.93 -6.26
CA PRO A 16 6.58 -5.62 -7.27
C PRO A 16 6.14 -7.09 -7.42
N ALA A 17 6.06 -7.56 -8.67
CA ALA A 17 5.63 -8.93 -8.98
C ALA A 17 6.49 -10.00 -8.27
N GLU A 18 7.79 -9.77 -8.17
CA GLU A 18 8.71 -10.68 -7.47
C GLU A 18 8.45 -10.75 -5.95
N LEU A 19 8.04 -9.65 -5.31
CA LEU A 19 7.64 -9.66 -3.90
C LEU A 19 6.32 -10.39 -3.69
N LEU A 20 5.36 -10.24 -4.61
CA LEU A 20 4.12 -10.99 -4.57
C LEU A 20 4.39 -12.49 -4.72
N LYS A 21 5.20 -12.88 -5.69
CA LYS A 21 5.61 -14.27 -5.93
C LYS A 21 6.34 -14.87 -4.72
N ALA A 22 7.35 -14.18 -4.18
CA ALA A 22 8.09 -14.65 -3.02
C ALA A 22 7.18 -14.89 -1.80
N ARG A 23 6.15 -14.06 -1.61
CA ARG A 23 5.15 -14.26 -0.54
C ARG A 23 4.23 -15.44 -0.80
N GLN A 24 3.82 -15.65 -2.06
CA GLN A 24 2.97 -16.78 -2.46
C GLN A 24 3.71 -18.12 -2.31
N GLU A 25 4.99 -18.15 -2.64
CA GLU A 25 5.85 -19.33 -2.55
C GLU A 25 6.37 -19.61 -1.12
N GLY A 26 6.07 -18.73 -0.17
CA GLY A 26 6.51 -18.92 1.22
C GLY A 26 8.02 -18.79 1.39
N ALA A 27 8.65 -17.83 0.70
CA ALA A 27 10.08 -17.58 0.79
C ALA A 27 10.54 -17.39 2.26
N ASP A 28 11.79 -17.80 2.51
CA ASP A 28 12.45 -17.60 3.80
C ASP A 28 12.29 -16.15 4.31
N PRO A 29 11.97 -15.94 5.60
CA PRO A 29 11.73 -14.60 6.14
C PRO A 29 12.88 -13.61 5.94
N GLN A 30 14.15 -14.05 6.07
CA GLN A 30 15.30 -13.16 5.87
C GLN A 30 15.44 -12.79 4.40
N ARG A 31 15.23 -13.77 3.51
CA ARG A 31 15.22 -13.52 2.06
C ARG A 31 14.11 -12.55 1.66
N LEU A 32 12.90 -12.76 2.15
CA LEU A 32 11.76 -11.89 1.89
C LEU A 32 12.04 -10.47 2.39
N ARG A 33 12.61 -10.34 3.59
CA ARG A 33 12.96 -9.04 4.17
C ARG A 33 14.00 -8.30 3.34
N ALA A 34 15.06 -8.99 2.90
CA ALA A 34 16.08 -8.38 2.05
C ALA A 34 15.51 -7.90 0.70
N MET A 35 14.56 -8.64 0.12
CA MET A 35 13.85 -8.20 -1.09
C MET A 35 13.00 -6.95 -0.80
N GLU A 36 12.24 -6.94 0.29
CA GLU A 36 11.44 -5.78 0.70
C GLU A 36 12.32 -4.54 0.87
N ASP A 37 13.45 -4.66 1.55
CA ASP A 37 14.39 -3.56 1.80
C ASP A 37 14.92 -2.96 0.50
N ARG A 38 15.32 -3.81 -0.45
CA ARG A 38 15.78 -3.37 -1.77
C ARG A 38 14.71 -2.58 -2.52
N HIS A 39 13.46 -3.02 -2.46
CA HIS A 39 12.36 -2.31 -3.13
C HIS A 39 11.97 -1.02 -2.43
N ILE A 40 12.02 -0.99 -1.10
CA ILE A 40 11.79 0.24 -0.33
C ILE A 40 12.86 1.27 -0.66
N GLN A 41 14.13 0.89 -0.71
CA GLN A 41 15.22 1.80 -1.11
C GLN A 41 14.99 2.38 -2.49
N ARG A 42 14.55 1.57 -3.45
CA ARG A 42 14.19 2.05 -4.80
C ARG A 42 13.03 3.03 -4.79
N VAL A 43 12.00 2.76 -3.99
CA VAL A 43 10.83 3.64 -3.83
C VAL A 43 11.22 4.98 -3.21
N LEU A 44 12.09 4.97 -2.18
CA LEU A 44 12.60 6.18 -1.54
C LEU A 44 13.48 7.00 -2.49
N ALA A 45 14.37 6.34 -3.24
CA ALA A 45 15.20 7.00 -4.25
C ALA A 45 14.33 7.68 -5.31
N ARG A 46 13.29 6.99 -5.79
CA ARG A 46 12.39 7.54 -6.81
C ARG A 46 11.57 8.73 -6.30
N GLN A 47 11.07 8.67 -5.07
CA GLN A 47 10.39 9.82 -4.45
C GLN A 47 11.33 11.02 -4.34
N LYS A 48 12.61 10.79 -4.03
CA LYS A 48 13.62 11.85 -3.91
C LYS A 48 13.90 12.49 -5.27
N GLU A 49 14.08 11.68 -6.30
CA GLU A 49 14.26 12.14 -7.69
C GLU A 49 13.07 12.97 -8.18
N LEU A 50 11.86 12.63 -7.76
CA LEU A 50 10.63 13.32 -8.13
C LEU A 50 10.34 14.57 -7.28
N GLY A 51 11.20 14.90 -6.31
CA GLY A 51 11.06 16.10 -5.48
C GLY A 51 9.97 15.99 -4.41
N PHE A 52 9.63 14.79 -3.96
CA PHE A 52 8.65 14.61 -2.90
C PHE A 52 9.23 15.14 -1.58
N GLU A 53 8.42 15.90 -0.84
CA GLU A 53 8.80 16.40 0.48
C GLU A 53 8.52 15.38 1.58
N ILE A 54 7.53 14.50 1.38
CA ILE A 54 7.15 13.42 2.30
C ILE A 54 7.37 12.07 1.63
N PHE A 55 8.12 11.22 2.33
CA PHE A 55 8.51 9.90 1.87
C PHE A 55 7.72 8.80 2.56
N THR A 56 7.36 7.75 1.81
CA THR A 56 6.81 6.50 2.35
C THR A 56 7.60 5.30 1.87
N ASP A 57 7.47 4.17 2.56
CA ASP A 57 8.05 2.89 2.14
C ASP A 57 7.18 2.15 1.10
N GLY A 58 6.14 2.80 0.58
CA GLY A 58 5.16 2.19 -0.32
C GLY A 58 4.23 1.18 0.34
N GLU A 59 4.28 1.05 1.66
CA GLU A 59 3.65 -0.01 2.44
C GLU A 59 4.04 -1.41 1.94
N LEU A 60 5.26 -1.53 1.41
CA LEU A 60 5.71 -2.76 0.76
C LEU A 60 5.78 -3.94 1.73
N ARG A 61 6.02 -3.69 3.02
CA ARG A 61 6.00 -4.73 4.09
C ARG A 61 4.59 -5.07 4.58
N ARG A 62 3.58 -4.24 4.28
CA ARG A 62 2.20 -4.49 4.73
C ARG A 62 1.64 -5.71 4.03
N ARG A 63 1.16 -6.67 4.83
CA ARG A 63 0.39 -7.83 4.37
C ARG A 63 -1.09 -7.48 4.42
N THR A 64 -1.62 -6.89 3.35
CA THR A 64 -3.07 -6.88 3.12
C THR A 64 -3.40 -7.95 2.10
N LYS A 65 -4.09 -9.02 2.54
CA LYS A 65 -5.03 -9.69 1.64
C LYS A 65 -6.18 -8.71 1.48
N GLY A 66 -6.58 -8.39 0.25
CA GLY A 66 -7.83 -7.68 0.02
C GLY A 66 -8.98 -8.57 0.49
N SER A 67 -9.21 -8.64 1.80
CA SER A 67 -10.54 -8.92 2.30
C SER A 67 -11.28 -7.60 2.14
N THR A 68 -11.85 -7.37 0.96
CA THR A 68 -13.13 -6.68 0.93
C THR A 68 -14.05 -7.57 1.74
N ARG A 69 -14.01 -7.43 3.07
CA ARG A 69 -15.20 -7.71 3.85
C ARG A 69 -16.11 -6.60 3.41
N GLU A 70 -17.05 -6.95 2.55
CA GLU A 70 -18.27 -6.19 2.41
C GLU A 70 -18.84 -6.15 3.83
N THR A 71 -18.44 -5.12 4.59
CA THR A 71 -19.12 -4.77 5.82
C THR A 71 -20.48 -4.36 5.34
N GLN A 72 -21.41 -5.31 5.37
CA GLN A 72 -22.80 -5.08 5.09
C GLN A 72 -23.25 -3.96 6.03
N TRP A 73 -23.31 -2.75 5.50
CA TRP A 73 -23.95 -1.64 6.17
C TRP A 73 -25.40 -2.08 6.37
N PRO A 74 -25.92 -2.12 7.61
CA PRO A 74 -27.30 -2.53 7.81
C PRO A 74 -28.19 -1.55 7.06
N ASP A 75 -28.95 -2.07 6.09
CA ASP A 75 -29.98 -1.31 5.40
C ASP A 75 -31.08 -0.94 6.41
N PRO A 76 -31.24 0.35 6.78
CA PRO A 76 -32.25 0.75 7.76
C PRO A 76 -33.68 0.59 7.23
N GLY A 77 -33.87 0.29 5.93
CA GLY A 77 -35.20 0.22 5.29
C GLY A 77 -35.90 -1.13 5.34
N ARG A 78 -35.22 -2.23 5.71
CA ARG A 78 -35.81 -3.59 5.58
C ARG A 78 -36.47 -4.14 6.84
N ALA A 79 -36.49 -3.39 7.94
CA ALA A 79 -37.05 -3.84 9.23
C ALA A 79 -38.55 -3.56 9.42
N ALA A 80 -39.25 -2.94 8.46
CA ALA A 80 -40.62 -2.45 8.66
C ALA A 80 -41.73 -3.22 7.92
N LEU A 81 -41.48 -4.46 7.48
CA LEU A 81 -42.51 -5.32 6.88
C LEU A 81 -42.45 -6.74 7.45
N ARG A 82 -42.94 -6.90 8.68
CA ARG A 82 -43.55 -8.14 9.19
C ARG A 82 -44.69 -7.78 10.11
#